data_AF-B9LUK5-F1
#
_entry.id   AF-B9LUK5-F1
#
_cell.length_a   1.000
_cell.length_b   1.000
_cell.length_c   1.000
_cell.angle_alpha   90.00
_cell.angle_beta   90.00
_cell.angle_gamma   90.00
#
_symmetry.space_group_name_H-M   'P 1'
#
loop_
_entity.id
_entity.type
_entity.pdbx_description
1 polymer ?
#
loop_
_entity_poly.entity_id
_entity_poly.type
_entity_poly.pdbx_seq_one_letter_code
_entity_poly.pdbx_strand_id
1 'polypeptide(L)'
;MPISTLASARDFEEKDHAEVEFVGFRYVGDQSTKTDHDIRQRVGYNGPAKFQAGRVYLALLPTYLDPNHVENSNIGVHALESRNDFEVIYDAKRLAEALLERNYLPPEAFYEGFDRWKRQKVMEKLDLDDAGRVFEKDDEEPYRNQLREIAGVEADDEVSVSTQRSDEYTGRFSRSEASEIVTVLREAQAPAPPFDPGEHTIGELEEELDTDENEKRDVDSLNALYRAERLGDDRTGARDVIEDVLGDDLEPVDVEIDLESAGLTDMADFLTRFDPATVETAADVVNGDTEISELEVTDGSED
;
A
#
# COMPACT_ATOMS: atom_id res chain seq x y z
N MET A 1 -4.19 -0.73 -10.03
CA MET A 1 -5.29 -1.38 -10.80
C MET A 1 -5.67 -0.50 -11.99
N PRO A 2 -5.52 -0.97 -13.23
CA PRO A 2 -5.86 -0.15 -14.40
C PRO A 2 -7.35 0.22 -14.46
N ILE A 3 -7.68 1.33 -15.11
CA ILE A 3 -9.07 1.67 -15.45
C ILE A 3 -9.47 0.74 -16.59
N SER A 4 -10.32 -0.24 -16.26
CA SER A 4 -10.81 -1.20 -17.24
C SER A 4 -11.61 -0.49 -18.31
N THR A 5 -11.30 -0.74 -19.57
CA THR A 5 -11.92 -0.03 -20.68
C THR A 5 -12.16 -1.01 -21.80
N LEU A 6 -13.38 -1.03 -22.34
CA LEU A 6 -13.64 -1.75 -23.57
C LEU A 6 -12.84 -1.12 -24.71
N ALA A 7 -12.10 -1.93 -25.46
CA ALA A 7 -11.28 -1.44 -26.57
C ALA A 7 -12.10 -0.63 -27.60
N SER A 8 -13.39 -0.96 -27.76
CA SER A 8 -14.32 -0.28 -28.66
C SER A 8 -15.09 0.89 -28.02
N ALA A 9 -14.95 1.15 -26.71
CA ALA A 9 -15.74 2.19 -26.03
C ALA A 9 -15.47 3.58 -26.60
N ARG A 10 -14.19 3.91 -26.82
CA ARG A 10 -13.79 5.18 -27.40
C ARG A 10 -14.35 5.36 -28.81
N ASP A 11 -14.25 4.32 -29.65
CA ASP A 11 -14.76 4.35 -31.02
C ASP A 11 -16.29 4.49 -31.06
N PHE A 12 -17.01 3.93 -30.07
CA PHE A 12 -18.47 4.09 -29.98
C PHE A 12 -18.85 5.51 -29.55
N GLU A 13 -18.12 6.09 -28.61
CA GLU A 13 -18.35 7.46 -28.16
C GLU A 13 -18.02 8.48 -29.25
N GLU A 14 -16.87 8.35 -29.92
CA GLU A 14 -16.48 9.26 -31.01
C GLU A 14 -17.46 9.24 -32.21
N LYS A 15 -18.28 8.20 -32.33
CA LYS A 15 -19.31 8.04 -33.37
C LYS A 15 -20.73 8.33 -32.87
N ASP A 16 -20.89 8.82 -31.64
CA ASP A 16 -22.18 9.03 -30.98
C ASP A 16 -23.04 7.75 -30.92
N HIS A 17 -22.41 6.57 -30.89
CA HIS A 17 -23.07 5.27 -30.76
C HIS A 17 -23.20 4.80 -29.32
N ALA A 18 -22.46 5.42 -28.40
CA ALA A 18 -22.55 5.16 -26.97
C ALA A 18 -22.17 6.39 -26.14
N GLU A 19 -22.71 6.48 -24.93
CA GLU A 19 -22.22 7.40 -23.90
C GLU A 19 -21.32 6.62 -22.95
N VAL A 20 -20.09 7.08 -22.73
CA VAL A 20 -19.12 6.39 -21.85
C VAL A 20 -18.92 7.19 -20.58
N GLU A 21 -19.10 6.51 -19.44
CA GLU A 21 -18.90 7.10 -18.11
C GLU A 21 -17.82 6.35 -17.31
N PHE A 22 -17.16 7.10 -16.43
CA PHE A 22 -16.34 6.51 -15.37
C PHE A 22 -17.24 5.95 -14.28
N VAL A 23 -17.10 4.65 -14.02
CA VAL A 23 -17.90 3.90 -13.05
C VAL A 23 -17.03 2.97 -12.25
N GLY A 24 -17.48 2.68 -11.04
CA GLY A 24 -16.95 1.62 -10.21
C GLY A 24 -17.82 0.39 -10.35
N PHE A 25 -17.26 -0.79 -10.14
CA PHE A 25 -18.05 -2.00 -9.94
C PHE A 25 -17.40 -2.90 -8.91
N ARG A 26 -18.19 -3.61 -8.12
CA ARG A 26 -17.69 -4.53 -7.10
C ARG A 26 -18.43 -5.85 -7.13
N TYR A 27 -17.71 -6.92 -6.79
CA TYR A 27 -18.31 -8.24 -6.61
C TYR A 27 -18.97 -8.31 -5.23
N VAL A 28 -20.27 -8.64 -5.21
CA VAL A 28 -21.12 -8.71 -4.00
C VAL A 28 -21.68 -10.12 -3.76
N GLY A 29 -21.14 -11.13 -4.44
CA GLY A 29 -21.56 -12.52 -4.25
C GLY A 29 -21.04 -13.15 -2.96
N ASP A 30 -21.58 -14.32 -2.63
CA ASP A 30 -21.34 -15.02 -1.35
C ASP A 30 -19.91 -15.59 -1.20
N GLN A 31 -19.13 -15.66 -2.27
CA GLN A 31 -17.77 -16.21 -2.24
C GLN A 31 -16.75 -15.10 -1.96
N SER A 32 -15.64 -15.43 -1.30
CA SER A 32 -14.56 -14.46 -1.08
C SER A 32 -13.91 -13.99 -2.38
N THR A 33 -13.88 -14.85 -3.39
CA THR A 33 -13.39 -14.52 -4.74
C THR A 33 -14.20 -15.20 -5.84
N LYS A 34 -14.24 -14.59 -7.02
CA LYS A 34 -14.86 -15.15 -8.21
C LYS A 34 -13.98 -14.97 -9.45
N THR A 35 -13.79 -16.04 -10.22
CA THR A 35 -13.25 -15.95 -11.59
C THR A 35 -14.41 -15.76 -12.55
N ASP A 36 -14.35 -14.72 -13.40
CA ASP A 36 -15.35 -14.50 -14.42
C ASP A 36 -14.72 -14.10 -15.76
N HIS A 37 -14.83 -14.97 -16.75
CA HIS A 37 -14.29 -14.74 -18.09
C HIS A 37 -15.23 -13.90 -18.96
N ASP A 38 -16.52 -13.84 -18.63
CA ASP A 38 -17.54 -13.15 -19.41
C ASP A 38 -17.44 -11.64 -19.17
N ILE A 39 -17.27 -11.22 -17.92
CA ILE A 39 -17.03 -9.81 -17.56
C ILE A 39 -15.75 -9.28 -18.22
N ARG A 40 -14.69 -10.08 -18.31
CA ARG A 40 -13.44 -9.69 -19.00
C ARG A 40 -13.68 -9.26 -20.44
N GLN A 41 -14.54 -9.98 -21.16
CA GLN A 41 -14.84 -9.68 -22.56
C GLN A 41 -15.86 -8.56 -22.71
N ARG A 42 -16.91 -8.54 -21.88
CA ARG A 42 -18.05 -7.61 -22.02
C ARG A 42 -17.85 -6.24 -21.39
N VAL A 43 -16.92 -6.14 -20.44
CA VAL A 43 -16.58 -4.91 -19.70
C VAL A 43 -15.16 -4.45 -20.05
N GLY A 44 -14.40 -5.25 -20.81
CA GLY A 44 -13.00 -4.94 -21.14
C GLY A 44 -12.09 -4.98 -19.91
N TYR A 45 -12.46 -5.79 -18.91
CA TYR A 45 -11.72 -5.88 -17.66
C TYR A 45 -10.36 -6.54 -17.87
N ASN A 46 -9.31 -5.75 -17.65
CA ASN A 46 -7.90 -6.12 -17.82
C ASN A 46 -7.15 -6.28 -16.47
N GLY A 47 -7.86 -6.24 -15.35
CA GLY A 47 -7.30 -6.42 -14.01
C GLY A 47 -7.02 -7.88 -13.60
N PRO A 48 -6.79 -8.13 -12.30
CA PRO A 48 -6.50 -9.45 -11.74
C PRO A 48 -7.47 -10.57 -12.15
N ALA A 49 -6.99 -11.81 -12.24
CA ALA A 49 -7.75 -13.00 -12.66
C ALA A 49 -9.08 -13.20 -11.93
N LYS A 50 -9.11 -12.81 -10.65
CA LYS A 50 -10.22 -13.01 -9.74
C LYS A 50 -10.74 -11.68 -9.21
N PHE A 51 -12.05 -11.57 -9.12
CA PHE A 51 -12.73 -10.51 -8.39
C PHE A 51 -12.75 -10.87 -6.90
N GLN A 52 -12.35 -9.94 -6.04
CA GLN A 52 -12.44 -10.07 -4.59
C GLN A 52 -13.76 -9.45 -4.12
N ALA A 53 -14.42 -10.10 -3.17
CA ALA A 53 -15.65 -9.58 -2.58
C ALA A 53 -15.39 -8.22 -1.91
N GLY A 54 -16.31 -7.27 -2.08
CA GLY A 54 -16.22 -5.93 -1.51
C GLY A 54 -15.26 -4.97 -2.22
N ARG A 55 -14.27 -5.49 -2.97
CA ARG A 55 -13.30 -4.66 -3.71
C ARG A 55 -13.97 -3.92 -4.86
N VAL A 56 -13.82 -2.59 -4.88
CA VAL A 56 -14.23 -1.74 -6.00
C VAL A 56 -13.17 -1.78 -7.09
N TYR A 57 -13.61 -1.99 -8.33
CA TYR A 57 -12.83 -1.95 -9.56
C TYR A 57 -13.31 -0.76 -10.39
N LEU A 58 -12.38 -0.09 -11.08
CA LEU A 58 -12.67 1.13 -11.83
C LEU A 58 -12.74 0.83 -13.33
N ALA A 59 -13.72 1.42 -14.01
CA ALA A 59 -13.90 1.21 -15.43
C ALA A 59 -14.49 2.42 -16.16
N LEU A 60 -14.19 2.50 -17.46
CA LEU A 60 -14.86 3.39 -18.42
C LEU A 60 -15.78 2.55 -19.27
N LEU A 61 -17.07 2.63 -19.00
CA LEU A 61 -18.07 1.75 -19.59
C LEU A 61 -19.14 2.54 -20.32
N PRO A 62 -19.61 2.01 -21.47
CA PRO A 62 -20.83 2.48 -22.08
C PRO A 62 -22.01 2.36 -21.11
N THR A 63 -22.68 3.48 -20.82
CA THR A 63 -23.92 3.57 -20.04
C THR A 63 -25.16 3.60 -20.92
N TYR A 64 -25.02 4.17 -22.11
CA TYR A 64 -26.02 4.14 -23.16
C TYR A 64 -25.43 3.52 -24.43
N LEU A 65 -26.23 2.72 -25.14
CA LEU A 65 -25.86 2.11 -26.42
C LEU A 65 -26.97 2.42 -27.43
N ASP A 66 -26.61 2.95 -28.60
CA ASP A 66 -27.57 3.16 -29.68
C ASP A 66 -27.99 1.81 -30.28
N PRO A 67 -29.28 1.42 -30.15
CA PRO A 67 -29.78 0.14 -30.64
C PRO A 67 -29.70 -0.02 -32.16
N ASN A 68 -29.52 1.07 -32.92
CA ASN A 68 -29.37 1.00 -34.38
C ASN A 68 -27.94 0.74 -34.84
N HIS A 69 -26.96 0.92 -33.95
CA HIS A 69 -25.53 0.86 -34.28
C HIS A 69 -24.76 -0.16 -33.44
N VAL A 70 -25.31 -0.59 -32.30
CA VAL A 70 -24.72 -1.61 -31.43
C VAL A 70 -25.69 -2.79 -31.31
N GLU A 71 -25.39 -3.89 -32.00
CA GLU A 71 -26.25 -5.09 -32.03
C GLU A 71 -26.32 -5.83 -30.68
N ASN A 72 -25.27 -5.72 -29.85
CA ASN A 72 -25.19 -6.43 -28.57
C ASN A 72 -25.43 -5.48 -27.41
N SER A 73 -26.66 -5.49 -26.88
CA SER A 73 -27.06 -4.66 -25.73
C SER A 73 -26.49 -5.12 -24.39
N ASN A 74 -25.76 -6.25 -24.35
CA ASN A 74 -25.22 -6.82 -23.13
C ASN A 74 -23.70 -6.61 -23.00
N ILE A 75 -23.25 -5.36 -23.21
CA ILE A 75 -21.87 -4.90 -23.03
C ILE A 75 -21.85 -3.65 -22.14
N GLY A 76 -20.69 -3.29 -21.60
CA GLY A 76 -20.57 -2.12 -20.73
C GLY A 76 -21.27 -2.31 -19.38
N VAL A 77 -21.97 -1.29 -18.88
CA VAL A 77 -22.65 -1.38 -17.59
C VAL A 77 -23.78 -2.41 -17.58
N HIS A 78 -24.47 -2.59 -18.71
CA HIS A 78 -25.58 -3.55 -18.82
C HIS A 78 -25.12 -5.01 -18.60
N ALA A 79 -23.86 -5.33 -18.92
CA ALA A 79 -23.28 -6.64 -18.63
C ALA A 79 -23.10 -6.91 -17.13
N LEU A 80 -22.92 -5.85 -16.33
CA LEU A 80 -22.82 -5.92 -14.89
C LEU A 80 -24.21 -5.87 -14.25
N GLU A 81 -25.08 -4.96 -14.70
CA GLU A 81 -26.43 -4.77 -14.17
C GLU A 81 -27.37 -5.96 -14.43
N SER A 82 -27.13 -6.70 -15.51
CA SER A 82 -27.87 -7.95 -15.79
C SER A 82 -27.56 -9.08 -14.80
N ARG A 83 -26.63 -8.85 -13.85
CA ARG A 83 -26.17 -9.85 -12.90
C ARG A 83 -26.40 -9.41 -11.45
N ASN A 84 -26.81 -10.36 -10.62
CA ASN A 84 -27.09 -10.10 -9.20
C ASN A 84 -25.83 -10.15 -8.32
N ASP A 85 -24.70 -10.57 -8.88
CA ASP A 85 -23.45 -10.78 -8.14
C ASP A 85 -22.45 -9.63 -8.29
N PHE A 86 -22.81 -8.61 -9.06
CA PHE A 86 -22.05 -7.38 -9.22
C PHE A 86 -22.92 -6.17 -8.90
N GLU A 87 -22.30 -5.16 -8.29
CA GLU A 87 -22.91 -3.85 -8.08
C GLU A 87 -22.13 -2.82 -8.90
N VAL A 88 -22.85 -1.97 -9.63
CA VAL A 88 -22.28 -0.82 -10.36
C VAL A 88 -22.45 0.43 -9.49
N ILE A 89 -21.37 1.20 -9.37
CA ILE A 89 -21.26 2.40 -8.56
C ILE A 89 -21.09 3.59 -9.52
N TYR A 90 -22.15 4.39 -9.62
CA TYR A 90 -22.19 5.62 -10.43
C TYR A 90 -21.91 6.88 -9.63
N ASP A 91 -22.03 6.77 -8.30
CA ASP A 91 -21.99 7.89 -7.38
C ASP A 91 -20.55 8.38 -7.16
N ALA A 92 -20.30 9.67 -7.41
CA ALA A 92 -18.97 10.26 -7.33
C ALA A 92 -18.37 10.16 -5.92
N LYS A 93 -19.20 10.34 -4.88
CA LYS A 93 -18.79 10.20 -3.48
C LYS A 93 -18.25 8.80 -3.20
N ARG A 94 -19.01 7.76 -3.53
CA ARG A 94 -18.57 6.35 -3.35
C ARG A 94 -17.35 5.98 -4.19
N LEU A 95 -17.17 6.61 -5.35
CA LEU A 95 -15.97 6.42 -6.17
C LEU A 95 -14.75 7.11 -5.54
N ALA A 96 -14.90 8.31 -5.01
CA ALA A 96 -13.86 9.02 -4.28
C ALA A 96 -13.46 8.26 -3.01
N GLU A 97 -14.44 7.79 -2.22
CA GLU A 97 -14.21 6.90 -1.07
C GLU A 97 -13.40 5.67 -1.48
N ALA A 98 -13.76 5.00 -2.58
CA ALA A 98 -13.04 3.81 -3.05
C ALA A 98 -11.61 4.09 -3.55
N LEU A 99 -11.35 5.29 -4.07
CA LEU A 99 -10.00 5.74 -4.43
C LEU A 99 -9.18 6.02 -3.17
N LEU A 100 -9.76 6.68 -2.17
CA LEU A 100 -9.12 7.04 -0.90
C LEU A 100 -8.86 5.83 0.00
N GLU A 101 -9.84 4.94 0.17
CA GLU A 101 -9.75 3.71 1.00
C GLU A 101 -8.53 2.87 0.61
N ARG A 102 -8.12 2.99 -0.65
CA ARG A 102 -7.02 2.22 -1.24
C ARG A 102 -5.75 3.01 -1.42
N ASN A 103 -5.78 4.28 -1.02
CA ASN A 103 -4.73 5.25 -1.28
C ASN A 103 -4.30 5.27 -2.77
N TYR A 104 -5.25 5.10 -3.71
CA TYR A 104 -4.96 4.79 -5.11
C TYR A 104 -5.42 5.89 -6.08
N LEU A 105 -4.47 6.41 -6.87
CA LEU A 105 -4.76 7.23 -8.04
C LEU A 105 -4.43 6.46 -9.34
N PRO A 106 -5.37 6.32 -10.29
CA PRO A 106 -5.11 5.62 -11.55
C PRO A 106 -3.95 6.24 -12.38
N PRO A 107 -2.86 5.51 -12.66
CA PRO A 107 -1.73 5.98 -13.47
C PRO A 107 -2.14 6.53 -14.83
N GLU A 108 -3.08 5.83 -15.47
CA GLU A 108 -3.59 6.16 -16.80
C GLU A 108 -4.37 7.48 -16.85
N ALA A 109 -4.72 8.07 -15.70
CA ALA A 109 -5.43 9.34 -15.60
C ALA A 109 -4.59 10.45 -14.94
N PHE A 110 -3.73 10.11 -13.96
CA PHE A 110 -3.07 11.11 -13.10
C PHE A 110 -1.56 11.29 -13.36
N TYR A 111 -0.85 10.26 -13.81
CA TYR A 111 0.63 10.25 -13.86
C TYR A 111 1.17 10.54 -15.26
N GLU A 112 2.50 10.66 -15.39
CA GLU A 112 3.15 10.89 -16.68
C GLU A 112 2.73 9.85 -17.75
N GLY A 113 2.41 10.33 -18.94
CA GLY A 113 1.94 9.48 -20.04
C GLY A 113 0.46 9.08 -19.95
N PHE A 114 -0.31 9.72 -19.05
CA PHE A 114 -1.75 9.48 -18.95
C PHE A 114 -2.49 9.57 -20.29
N ASP A 115 -3.54 8.76 -20.43
CA ASP A 115 -4.45 8.85 -21.55
C ASP A 115 -5.37 10.05 -21.35
N ARG A 116 -5.31 11.03 -22.26
CA ARG A 116 -6.07 12.28 -22.15
C ARG A 116 -7.57 12.07 -22.08
N TRP A 117 -8.08 11.08 -22.81
CA TRP A 117 -9.50 10.77 -22.82
C TRP A 117 -9.92 10.11 -21.51
N LYS A 118 -9.11 9.17 -20.99
CA LYS A 118 -9.37 8.58 -19.66
C LYS A 118 -9.33 9.62 -18.54
N ARG A 119 -8.32 10.50 -18.55
CA ARG A 119 -8.21 11.60 -17.57
C ARG A 119 -9.45 12.49 -17.61
N GLN A 120 -9.85 12.94 -18.80
CA GLN A 120 -11.01 13.80 -18.95
C GLN A 120 -12.26 13.16 -18.34
N LYS A 121 -12.52 11.88 -18.61
CA LYS A 121 -13.68 11.16 -18.07
C LYS A 121 -13.65 10.99 -16.56
N VAL A 122 -12.47 10.77 -15.98
CA VAL A 122 -12.31 10.68 -14.52
C VAL A 122 -12.53 12.04 -13.87
N MET A 123 -11.90 13.10 -14.39
CA MET A 123 -12.04 14.46 -13.85
C MET A 123 -13.47 14.96 -13.96
N GLU A 124 -14.14 14.75 -15.10
CA GLU A 124 -15.54 15.13 -15.30
C GLU A 124 -16.48 14.38 -14.34
N LYS A 125 -16.28 13.07 -14.14
CA LYS A 125 -17.16 12.27 -13.28
C LYS A 125 -17.04 12.63 -11.81
N LEU A 126 -15.81 12.92 -11.37
CA LEU A 126 -15.50 13.24 -9.99
C LEU A 126 -15.57 14.75 -9.72
N ASP A 127 -15.81 15.58 -10.74
CA ASP A 127 -15.78 17.04 -10.66
C ASP A 127 -14.47 17.58 -10.06
N LEU A 128 -13.35 17.04 -10.54
CA LEU A 128 -12.01 17.39 -10.09
C LEU A 128 -11.44 18.56 -10.90
N ASP A 129 -10.85 19.52 -10.19
CA ASP A 129 -10.00 20.54 -10.74
C ASP A 129 -8.62 19.96 -11.12
N ASP A 130 -8.19 20.24 -12.35
CA ASP A 130 -6.89 19.79 -12.86
C ASP A 130 -5.74 20.55 -12.18
N ALA A 131 -5.13 19.90 -11.18
CA ALA A 131 -3.96 20.39 -10.45
C ALA A 131 -2.63 20.16 -11.19
N GLY A 132 -2.65 19.63 -12.41
CA GLY A 132 -1.46 19.30 -13.19
C GLY A 132 -1.10 17.80 -13.17
N ARG A 133 0.11 17.49 -13.65
CA ARG A 133 0.58 16.11 -13.76
C ARG A 133 1.22 15.67 -12.46
N VAL A 134 0.99 14.42 -12.07
CA VAL A 134 1.69 13.81 -10.95
C VAL A 134 3.04 13.27 -11.43
N PHE A 135 4.13 13.82 -10.90
CA PHE A 135 5.49 13.29 -11.06
C PHE A 135 5.98 12.69 -9.75
N GLU A 136 5.67 13.33 -8.63
CA GLU A 136 6.11 12.96 -7.28
C GLU A 136 4.93 12.87 -6.29
N LYS A 137 5.17 12.35 -5.08
CA LYS A 137 4.15 12.14 -4.03
C LYS A 137 3.40 13.44 -3.70
N ASP A 138 4.11 14.55 -3.61
CA ASP A 138 3.55 15.87 -3.29
C ASP A 138 2.56 16.36 -4.35
N ASP A 139 2.70 15.90 -5.60
CA ASP A 139 1.77 16.26 -6.69
C ASP A 139 0.44 15.50 -6.60
N GLU A 140 0.35 14.43 -5.79
CA GLU A 140 -0.90 13.69 -5.56
C GLU A 140 -1.82 14.39 -4.55
N GLU A 141 -1.23 15.09 -3.58
CA GLU A 141 -1.92 15.72 -2.46
C GLU A 141 -3.09 16.64 -2.90
N PRO A 142 -2.95 17.47 -3.95
CA PRO A 142 -4.06 18.27 -4.47
C PRO A 142 -5.26 17.44 -4.92
N TYR A 143 -5.03 16.29 -5.57
CA TYR A 143 -6.11 15.40 -5.99
C TYR A 143 -6.71 14.66 -4.80
N ARG A 144 -5.89 14.25 -3.85
CA ARG A 144 -6.35 13.56 -2.64
C ARG A 144 -7.23 14.46 -1.78
N ASN A 145 -6.87 15.73 -1.65
CA ASN A 145 -7.70 16.73 -0.95
C ASN A 145 -9.07 16.91 -1.60
N GLN A 146 -9.11 17.04 -2.93
CA GLN A 146 -10.39 17.13 -3.64
C GLN A 146 -11.23 15.85 -3.48
N LEU A 147 -10.59 14.66 -3.56
CA LEU A 147 -11.28 13.39 -3.31
C LEU A 147 -11.83 13.31 -1.89
N ARG A 148 -11.10 13.78 -0.88
CA ARG A 148 -11.56 13.84 0.53
C ARG A 148 -12.78 14.75 0.66
N GLU A 149 -12.77 15.90 -0.01
CA GLU A 149 -13.92 16.81 -0.06
C GLU A 149 -15.15 16.15 -0.69
N ILE A 150 -14.98 15.47 -1.84
CA ILE A 150 -16.05 14.73 -2.52
C ILE A 150 -16.58 13.58 -1.64
N ALA A 151 -15.69 12.86 -0.97
CA ALA A 151 -16.00 11.77 -0.05
C ALA A 151 -16.63 12.27 1.27
N GLY A 152 -16.47 13.55 1.61
CA GLY A 152 -16.86 14.11 2.91
C GLY A 152 -16.13 13.45 4.08
N VAL A 153 -14.87 13.08 3.87
CA VAL A 153 -14.00 12.43 4.88
C VAL A 153 -12.96 13.45 5.33
N GLU A 154 -12.75 13.58 6.64
CA GLU A 154 -11.69 14.44 7.17
C GLU A 154 -10.31 13.81 6.90
N ALA A 155 -9.26 14.64 6.83
CA ALA A 155 -7.90 14.12 6.71
C ALA A 155 -7.58 13.29 7.95
N ASP A 156 -7.38 11.98 7.76
CA ASP A 156 -6.75 11.13 8.75
C ASP A 156 -5.24 11.26 8.51
N ASP A 157 -4.51 11.81 9.49
CA ASP A 157 -3.06 12.02 9.45
C ASP A 157 -2.27 10.70 9.56
N GLU A 158 -2.95 9.56 9.75
CA GLU A 158 -2.34 8.23 9.61
C GLU A 158 -2.10 7.91 8.13
N VAL A 159 -0.83 8.05 7.74
CA VAL A 159 -0.24 7.70 6.44
C VAL A 159 -0.83 6.39 5.89
N SER A 160 -1.84 6.51 5.04
CA SER A 160 -2.50 5.36 4.43
C SER A 160 -1.51 4.54 3.59
N VAL A 161 -1.27 3.30 4.00
CA VAL A 161 -0.45 2.27 3.34
C VAL A 161 -0.78 2.23 1.83
N SER A 162 0.20 2.53 0.98
CA SER A 162 0.00 2.56 -0.49
C SER A 162 -0.06 1.15 -1.06
N THR A 163 -1.25 0.61 -1.32
CA THR A 163 -1.43 -0.74 -1.90
C THR A 163 -0.70 -0.90 -3.25
N GLN A 164 -0.50 0.19 -4.02
CA GLN A 164 0.24 0.14 -5.28
C GLN A 164 1.74 -0.13 -5.07
N ARG A 165 2.33 0.48 -4.04
CA ARG A 165 3.74 0.22 -3.67
C ARG A 165 3.91 -1.19 -3.09
N SER A 166 2.93 -1.66 -2.32
CA SER A 166 2.94 -3.04 -1.83
C SER A 166 2.85 -4.06 -2.98
N ASP A 167 1.98 -3.82 -3.97
CA ASP A 167 1.88 -4.65 -5.18
C ASP A 167 3.21 -4.61 -5.98
N GLU A 168 3.88 -3.45 -6.05
CA GLU A 168 5.20 -3.29 -6.68
C GLU A 168 6.29 -4.07 -5.94
N TYR A 169 6.40 -3.90 -4.63
CA TYR A 169 7.39 -4.59 -3.78
C TYR A 169 7.16 -6.10 -3.75
N THR A 170 5.90 -6.55 -3.74
CA THR A 170 5.57 -7.98 -3.86
C THR A 170 6.00 -8.55 -5.22
N GLY A 171 5.99 -7.74 -6.28
CA GLY A 171 6.45 -8.15 -7.61
C GLY A 171 7.97 -8.07 -7.80
N ARG A 172 8.63 -7.19 -7.06
CA ARG A 172 10.06 -6.88 -7.19
C ARG A 172 10.94 -7.70 -6.26
N PHE A 173 10.55 -7.86 -5.00
CA PHE A 173 11.35 -8.53 -3.98
C PHE A 173 10.86 -9.97 -3.75
N SER A 174 11.81 -10.88 -3.51
CA SER A 174 11.50 -12.16 -2.88
C SER A 174 11.17 -11.96 -1.40
N ARG A 175 10.55 -12.97 -0.78
CA ARG A 175 10.27 -12.96 0.68
C ARG A 175 11.55 -12.75 1.50
N SER A 176 12.65 -13.38 1.11
CA SER A 176 13.95 -13.24 1.80
C SER A 176 14.49 -11.82 1.66
N GLU A 177 14.48 -11.25 0.45
CA GLU A 177 14.94 -9.88 0.23
C GLU A 177 14.07 -8.87 0.99
N ALA A 178 12.73 -9.01 0.94
CA ALA A 178 11.84 -8.13 1.70
C ALA A 178 12.08 -8.23 3.21
N SER A 179 12.37 -9.44 3.73
CA SER A 179 12.72 -9.63 5.14
C SER A 179 14.04 -8.95 5.49
N GLU A 180 15.06 -9.09 4.65
CA GLU A 180 16.37 -8.47 4.86
C GLU A 180 16.29 -6.93 4.76
N ILE A 181 15.52 -6.40 3.83
CA ILE A 181 15.26 -4.96 3.70
C ILE A 181 14.59 -4.43 4.97
N VAL A 182 13.58 -5.14 5.49
CA VAL A 182 12.94 -4.75 6.76
C VAL A 182 13.93 -4.81 7.92
N THR A 183 14.82 -5.80 7.97
CA THR A 183 15.89 -5.89 8.98
C THR A 183 16.85 -4.69 8.91
N VAL A 184 17.31 -4.32 7.72
CA VAL A 184 18.19 -3.16 7.52
C VAL A 184 17.53 -1.87 7.95
N LEU A 185 16.25 -1.68 7.59
CA LEU A 185 15.48 -0.50 8.00
C LEU A 185 15.30 -0.44 9.52
N ARG A 186 15.17 -1.58 10.21
CA ARG A 186 15.12 -1.65 11.68
C ARG A 186 16.43 -1.29 12.32
N GLU A 187 17.52 -1.87 11.81
CA GLU A 187 18.87 -1.63 12.34
C GLU A 187 19.23 -0.15 12.23
N ALA A 188 18.84 0.51 11.14
CA ALA A 188 19.09 1.95 10.96
C ALA A 188 18.20 2.86 11.81
N GLN A 189 17.03 2.39 12.26
CA GLN A 189 16.17 3.12 13.21
C GLN A 189 16.56 2.86 14.67
N ALA A 190 17.29 1.78 14.95
CA ALA A 190 17.66 1.43 16.30
C ALA A 190 18.69 2.43 16.83
N PRO A 191 18.43 3.09 17.98
CA PRO A 191 19.50 3.79 18.67
C PRO A 191 20.64 2.80 18.95
N ALA A 192 21.88 3.27 18.84
CA ALA A 192 23.04 2.42 19.08
C ALA A 192 22.96 1.85 20.50
N PRO A 193 23.05 0.51 20.67
CA PRO A 193 23.01 -0.08 21.99
C PRO A 193 24.21 0.41 22.82
N PRO A 194 24.09 0.46 24.15
CA PRO A 194 25.15 0.96 25.02
C PRO A 194 26.45 0.12 24.93
N PHE A 195 26.36 -1.12 24.45
CA PHE A 195 27.47 -2.00 24.12
C PHE A 195 26.99 -3.05 23.08
N ASP A 196 27.92 -3.75 22.44
CA ASP A 196 27.59 -4.86 21.53
C ASP A 196 27.22 -6.11 22.35
N PRO A 197 25.94 -6.55 22.34
CA PRO A 197 25.56 -7.76 23.07
C PRO A 197 26.39 -8.98 22.66
N GLY A 198 26.77 -9.11 21.39
CA GLY A 198 27.48 -10.27 20.86
C GLY A 198 28.85 -10.52 21.52
N GLU A 199 29.45 -9.49 22.12
CA GLU A 199 30.73 -9.57 22.83
C GLU A 199 30.61 -10.08 24.28
N HIS A 200 29.39 -10.14 24.85
CA HIS A 200 29.15 -10.51 26.25
C HIS A 200 28.46 -11.88 26.38
N THR A 201 28.91 -12.76 27.27
CA THR A 201 28.15 -13.96 27.67
C THR A 201 26.93 -13.60 28.51
N ILE A 202 25.96 -14.52 28.68
CA ILE A 202 24.75 -14.28 29.49
C ILE A 202 25.10 -13.81 30.92
N GLY A 203 26.11 -14.41 31.55
CA GLY A 203 26.53 -13.98 32.90
C GLY A 203 27.21 -12.61 32.92
N GLU A 204 27.89 -12.22 31.83
CA GLU A 204 28.47 -10.87 31.70
C GLU A 204 27.39 -9.82 31.40
N LEU A 205 26.32 -10.21 30.69
CA LEU A 205 25.13 -9.37 30.52
C LEU A 205 24.41 -9.14 31.84
N GLU A 206 24.20 -10.20 32.64
CA GLU A 206 23.62 -10.08 33.98
C GLU A 206 24.44 -9.13 34.86
N GLU A 207 25.78 -9.23 34.83
CA GLU A 207 26.67 -8.35 35.62
C GLU A 207 26.70 -6.89 35.11
N GLU A 208 26.64 -6.67 33.79
CA GLU A 208 26.58 -5.32 33.19
C GLU A 208 25.22 -4.61 33.38
N LEU A 209 24.16 -5.39 33.55
CA LEU A 209 22.80 -4.91 33.77
C LEU A 209 22.47 -4.76 35.27
N ASP A 210 23.12 -5.54 36.13
CA ASP A 210 23.05 -5.44 37.59
C ASP A 210 24.01 -4.35 38.11
N THR A 211 23.77 -3.10 37.69
CA THR A 211 24.47 -1.92 38.22
C THR A 211 23.99 -1.61 39.64
N ASP A 212 24.89 -1.16 40.52
CA ASP A 212 24.58 -0.78 41.91
C ASP A 212 23.25 0.03 41.98
N GLU A 213 22.35 -0.33 42.91
CA GLU A 213 20.90 -0.01 43.02
C GLU A 213 20.40 1.42 42.67
N ASN A 214 21.28 2.41 42.45
CA ASN A 214 20.95 3.79 42.08
C ASN A 214 21.30 4.18 40.63
N GLU A 215 21.98 3.35 39.85
CA GLU A 215 22.38 3.67 38.48
C GLU A 215 21.73 2.69 37.49
N LYS A 216 20.40 2.55 37.58
CA LYS A 216 19.63 1.86 36.54
C LYS A 216 19.97 2.52 35.20
N ARG A 217 20.40 1.72 34.23
CA ARG A 217 20.57 2.18 32.86
C ARG A 217 19.27 2.80 32.36
N ASP A 218 19.39 3.82 31.52
CA ASP A 218 18.23 4.47 30.93
C ASP A 218 17.42 3.45 30.12
N VAL A 219 16.11 3.61 30.17
CA VAL A 219 15.13 2.73 29.53
C VAL A 219 15.37 2.68 28.01
N ASP A 220 15.80 3.78 27.40
CA ASP A 220 16.10 3.87 25.98
C ASP A 220 17.27 2.97 25.58
N SER A 221 18.37 3.00 26.35
CA SER A 221 19.54 2.13 26.15
C SER A 221 19.24 0.65 26.39
N LEU A 222 18.37 0.33 27.35
CA LEU A 222 17.94 -1.05 27.59
C LEU A 222 17.04 -1.57 26.47
N ASN A 223 16.12 -0.74 25.95
CA ASN A 223 15.33 -1.07 24.77
C ASN A 223 16.21 -1.21 23.51
N ALA A 224 17.24 -0.37 23.35
CA ALA A 224 18.24 -0.50 22.28
C ALA A 224 18.99 -1.84 22.35
N LEU A 225 19.41 -2.24 23.55
CA LEU A 225 20.08 -3.51 23.79
C LEU A 225 19.15 -4.71 23.53
N TYR A 226 17.89 -4.63 23.97
CA TYR A 226 16.86 -5.64 23.71
C TYR A 226 16.63 -5.84 22.20
N ARG A 227 16.61 -4.75 21.42
CA ARG A 227 16.49 -4.79 19.95
C ARG A 227 17.74 -5.38 19.29
N ALA A 228 18.93 -5.04 19.77
CA ALA A 228 20.19 -5.57 19.25
C ALA A 228 20.31 -7.09 19.45
N GLU A 229 19.92 -7.64 20.61
CA GLU A 229 19.87 -9.10 20.85
C GLU A 229 18.86 -9.82 19.95
N ARG A 230 17.76 -9.15 19.54
CA ARG A 230 16.80 -9.72 18.59
C ARG A 230 17.34 -9.82 17.17
N LEU A 231 18.20 -8.87 16.77
CA LEU A 231 18.82 -8.84 15.44
C LEU A 231 20.09 -9.72 15.38
N GLY A 232 20.75 -9.93 16.52
CA GLY A 232 21.83 -10.90 16.70
C GLY A 232 21.31 -12.35 16.71
N ASP A 233 22.21 -13.30 16.45
CA ASP A 233 21.93 -14.74 16.52
C ASP A 233 21.37 -15.08 17.91
N ASP A 234 20.06 -15.34 18.01
CA ASP A 234 19.28 -15.39 19.26
C ASP A 234 19.93 -16.33 20.30
N ARG A 235 20.66 -15.74 21.26
CA ARG A 235 21.29 -16.48 22.33
C ARG A 235 20.23 -16.76 23.37
N THR A 236 19.77 -18.01 23.41
CA THR A 236 18.75 -18.50 24.34
C THR A 236 18.99 -17.96 25.76
N GLY A 237 18.11 -17.06 26.22
CA GLY A 237 18.11 -16.49 27.58
C GLY A 237 18.67 -15.06 27.72
N ALA A 238 19.33 -14.48 26.71
CA ALA A 238 19.84 -13.11 26.81
C ALA A 238 18.70 -12.06 26.86
N ARG A 239 17.61 -12.32 26.14
CA ARG A 239 16.41 -11.47 26.14
C ARG A 239 15.64 -11.54 27.45
N ASP A 240 15.56 -12.72 28.06
CA ASP A 240 14.92 -12.92 29.38
C ASP A 240 15.62 -12.06 30.45
N VAL A 241 16.95 -11.97 30.41
CA VAL A 241 17.74 -11.14 31.35
C VAL A 241 17.42 -9.65 31.18
N ILE A 242 17.27 -9.17 29.94
CA ILE A 242 16.94 -7.77 29.67
C ILE A 242 15.46 -7.46 30.03
N GLU A 243 14.55 -8.40 29.75
CA GLU A 243 13.13 -8.31 30.12
C GLU A 243 12.94 -8.26 31.65
N ASP A 244 13.72 -9.04 32.41
CA ASP A 244 13.70 -9.02 33.88
C ASP A 244 14.08 -7.64 34.45
N VAL A 245 14.94 -6.88 33.75
CA VAL A 245 15.36 -5.53 34.15
C VAL A 245 14.39 -4.45 33.68
N LEU A 246 13.85 -4.56 32.46
CA LEU A 246 12.89 -3.63 31.88
C LEU A 246 11.49 -3.75 32.51
N GLY A 247 11.03 -4.97 32.81
CA GLY A 247 9.69 -5.22 33.36
C GLY A 247 8.57 -4.59 32.53
N ASP A 248 7.71 -3.80 33.19
CA ASP A 248 6.59 -3.08 32.55
C ASP A 248 7.03 -1.82 31.76
N ASP A 249 8.29 -1.38 31.91
CA ASP A 249 8.87 -0.25 31.17
C ASP A 249 9.45 -0.68 29.80
N LEU A 250 9.30 -1.97 29.45
CA LEU A 250 9.54 -2.45 28.10
C LEU A 250 8.59 -1.72 27.16
N GLU A 251 9.14 -0.88 26.28
CA GLU A 251 8.30 -0.22 25.31
C GLU A 251 7.66 -1.31 24.44
N PRO A 252 6.32 -1.32 24.31
CA PRO A 252 5.71 -2.16 23.30
C PRO A 252 6.38 -1.78 21.99
N VAL A 253 6.91 -2.77 21.29
CA VAL A 253 7.45 -2.59 19.95
C VAL A 253 6.24 -2.42 19.02
N ASP A 254 5.50 -1.34 19.27
CA ASP A 254 4.26 -1.03 18.62
C ASP A 254 4.60 -0.85 17.15
N VAL A 255 3.88 -1.60 16.33
CA VAL A 255 3.91 -1.61 14.88
C VAL A 255 5.03 -2.41 14.18
N GLU A 256 5.75 -3.33 14.84
CA GLU A 256 6.68 -4.22 14.12
C GLU A 256 6.03 -5.49 13.56
N ILE A 257 6.22 -5.72 12.26
CA ILE A 257 5.84 -6.96 11.58
C ILE A 257 6.68 -8.15 12.06
N ASP A 258 6.07 -9.25 12.48
CA ASP A 258 6.83 -10.46 12.82
C ASP A 258 7.36 -11.15 11.55
N LEU A 259 8.67 -11.05 11.28
CA LEU A 259 9.31 -11.58 10.07
C LEU A 259 9.28 -13.11 9.98
N GLU A 260 9.13 -13.82 11.10
CA GLU A 260 9.05 -15.29 11.10
C GLU A 260 7.71 -15.76 10.57
N SER A 261 6.61 -15.12 10.98
CA SER A 261 5.25 -15.48 10.58
C SER A 261 4.71 -14.68 9.39
N ALA A 262 5.29 -13.52 9.09
CA ALA A 262 4.85 -12.65 8.00
C ALA A 262 5.08 -13.26 6.61
N GLY A 263 4.09 -13.06 5.74
CA GLY A 263 4.20 -13.29 4.31
C GLY A 263 4.88 -12.14 3.58
N LEU A 264 5.24 -12.37 2.32
CA LEU A 264 5.82 -11.32 1.45
C LEU A 264 4.87 -10.12 1.31
N THR A 265 3.56 -10.34 1.22
CA THR A 265 2.58 -9.26 1.13
C THR A 265 2.57 -8.40 2.40
N ASP A 266 2.64 -9.02 3.58
CA ASP A 266 2.66 -8.29 4.84
C ASP A 266 3.94 -7.43 4.94
N MET A 267 5.09 -7.97 4.52
CA MET A 267 6.36 -7.23 4.46
C MET A 267 6.32 -6.11 3.42
N ALA A 268 5.76 -6.36 2.24
CA ALA A 268 5.59 -5.36 1.22
C ALA A 268 4.68 -4.21 1.69
N ASP A 269 3.59 -4.52 2.39
CA ASP A 269 2.71 -3.54 3.02
C ASP A 269 3.46 -2.71 4.07
N PHE A 270 4.26 -3.35 4.91
CA PHE A 270 5.10 -2.69 5.92
C PHE A 270 6.11 -1.73 5.28
N LEU A 271 6.78 -2.12 4.20
CA LEU A 271 7.74 -1.29 3.48
C LEU A 271 7.11 -0.01 2.89
N THR A 272 5.80 0.01 2.64
CA THR A 272 5.13 1.21 2.11
C THR A 272 5.05 2.37 3.09
N ARG A 273 5.34 2.13 4.38
CA ARG A 273 5.39 3.16 5.42
C ARG A 273 6.61 4.06 5.29
N PHE A 274 7.68 3.57 4.69
CA PHE A 274 8.92 4.32 4.46
C PHE A 274 8.87 5.07 3.13
N ASP A 275 9.73 6.09 2.98
CA ASP A 275 9.93 6.75 1.69
C ASP A 275 10.48 5.75 0.65
N PRO A 276 10.05 5.79 -0.63
CA PRO A 276 10.59 4.90 -1.65
C PRO A 276 12.13 4.96 -1.73
N ALA A 277 12.73 6.15 -1.65
CA ALA A 277 14.18 6.29 -1.72
C ALA A 277 14.87 5.55 -0.56
N THR A 278 14.32 5.62 0.66
CA THR A 278 14.83 4.89 1.82
C THR A 278 14.73 3.37 1.63
N VAL A 279 13.62 2.88 1.05
CA VAL A 279 13.47 1.44 0.74
C VAL A 279 14.43 0.99 -0.35
N GLU A 280 14.68 1.81 -1.36
CA GLU A 280 15.66 1.54 -2.42
C GLU A 280 17.08 1.48 -1.85
N THR A 281 17.48 2.46 -1.03
CA THR A 281 18.79 2.45 -0.38
C THR A 281 18.94 1.23 0.53
N ALA A 282 17.88 0.83 1.25
CA ALA A 282 17.91 -0.39 2.05
C ALA A 282 18.05 -1.65 1.18
N ALA A 283 17.40 -1.69 0.01
CA ALA A 283 17.60 -2.78 -0.96
C ALA A 283 19.03 -2.81 -1.51
N ASP A 284 19.64 -1.65 -1.75
CA ASP A 284 21.04 -1.54 -2.17
C ASP A 284 22.01 -2.00 -1.08
N VAL A 285 21.71 -1.73 0.21
CA VAL A 285 22.46 -2.29 1.35
C VAL A 285 22.38 -3.82 1.35
N VAL A 286 21.18 -4.39 1.19
CA VAL A 286 20.98 -5.86 1.13
C VAL A 286 21.74 -6.49 -0.04
N ASN A 287 21.77 -5.83 -1.19
CA ASN A 287 22.50 -6.30 -2.37
C ASN A 287 24.03 -6.10 -2.26
N GLY A 288 24.50 -5.36 -1.24
CA GLY A 288 25.91 -5.03 -1.03
C GLY A 288 26.43 -3.92 -1.95
N ASP A 289 25.52 -3.12 -2.52
CA ASP A 289 25.83 -1.99 -3.39
C ASP A 289 26.10 -0.69 -2.61
N THR A 290 25.62 -0.59 -1.35
CA THR A 290 25.84 0.55 -0.42
C THR A 290 26.02 0.05 1.03
N GLU A 291 26.57 0.91 1.92
CA GLU A 291 26.68 0.62 3.36
C GLU A 291 25.50 1.18 4.16
N ILE A 292 25.13 0.53 5.27
CA ILE A 292 24.01 0.95 6.13
C ILE A 292 24.20 2.36 6.72
N SER A 293 25.45 2.83 6.81
CA SER A 293 25.81 4.17 7.28
C SER A 293 25.36 5.30 6.34
N GLU A 294 25.02 4.98 5.08
CA GLU A 294 24.49 5.92 4.09
C GLU A 294 22.95 5.97 4.10
N LEU A 295 22.30 5.14 4.93
CA LEU A 295 20.85 5.03 5.02
C LEU A 295 20.28 6.04 6.03
N GLU A 296 19.69 7.13 5.55
CA GLU A 296 18.93 8.07 6.38
C GLU A 296 17.48 7.59 6.50
N VAL A 297 17.10 7.04 7.66
CA VAL A 297 15.69 6.71 7.95
C VAL A 297 15.05 7.90 8.63
N THR A 298 14.27 8.68 7.88
CA THR A 298 13.30 9.58 8.50
C THR A 298 12.02 8.80 8.67
N ASP A 299 11.66 8.52 9.91
CA ASP A 299 10.31 8.07 10.22
C ASP A 299 9.36 9.19 9.77
N GLY A 300 8.34 8.89 8.99
CA GLY A 300 7.44 9.90 8.41
C GLY A 300 6.54 10.60 9.44
N SER A 301 6.91 10.55 10.72
CA SER A 301 6.15 10.87 11.92
C SER A 301 6.57 12.18 12.60
N GLU A 302 7.55 12.92 12.06
CA GLU A 302 7.93 14.25 12.58
C GLU A 302 7.74 15.37 11.53
N ASP A 303 6.50 15.85 11.41
CA ASP A 303 6.11 17.28 11.46
C ASP A 303 4.57 17.45 11.39
#